data_AF-A0A1G4G3E8-F1
#
_entry.id   AF-A0A1G4G3E8-F1
#
_cell.length_a   1.000
_cell.length_b   1.000
_cell.length_c   1.000
_cell.angle_alpha   90.00
_cell.angle_beta   90.00
_cell.angle_gamma   90.00
#
_symmetry.space_group_name_H-M   'P 1'
#
loop_
_entity.id
_entity.type
_entity.pdbx_description
1 polymer ?
#
loop_
_entity_poly.entity_id
_entity_poly.type
_entity_poly.pdbx_seq_one_letter_code
_entity_poly.pdbx_strand_id
1 'polypeptide(L)'
;MDYVCLDTSIEQLSEIEGLSNRTFNICKYNNLNNLFQILDYYNSHGHFHDIRNCGLQTNNELVQISKKYRSLHHSNNVVHIELPDLEPDSPLVELPIPEKYTHLQKMIFSNFINIKISLVLYEILWVVKFEFATGKVNHVNKIPGVSITPCSFFSQLNF
;
A
#
# COMPACT_ATOMS: atom_id res chain seq x y z
N MET A 1 -8.92 3.90 25.93
CA MET A 1 -8.79 2.60 25.26
C MET A 1 -8.04 2.90 23.99
N ASP A 2 -6.76 2.58 23.96
CA ASP A 2 -5.88 3.00 22.88
C ASP A 2 -6.15 2.12 21.66
N TYR A 3 -6.33 2.73 20.50
CA TYR A 3 -6.68 2.02 19.28
C TYR A 3 -5.42 1.45 18.63
N VAL A 4 -5.36 0.12 18.52
CA VAL A 4 -4.23 -0.61 17.91
C VAL A 4 -4.63 -1.12 16.53
N CYS A 5 -3.80 -0.85 15.54
CA CYS A 5 -3.96 -1.23 14.13
C CYS A 5 -2.67 -1.85 13.59
N LEU A 6 -2.70 -2.41 12.38
CA LEU A 6 -1.57 -3.17 11.82
C LEU A 6 -0.36 -2.30 11.50
N ASP A 7 -0.57 -1.02 11.21
CA ASP A 7 0.44 0.00 10.99
C ASP A 7 0.95 0.64 12.28
N THR A 8 0.42 0.26 13.46
CA THR A 8 0.94 0.72 14.75
C THR A 8 2.44 0.42 14.84
N SER A 9 3.23 1.47 15.11
CA SER A 9 4.68 1.37 15.16
C SER A 9 5.15 0.64 16.41
N ILE A 10 6.39 0.15 16.40
CA ILE A 10 6.98 -0.54 17.55
C ILE A 10 7.12 0.39 18.77
N GLU A 11 7.30 1.70 18.57
CA GLU A 11 7.31 2.70 19.65
C GLU A 11 5.95 2.76 20.35
N GLN A 12 4.88 2.93 19.57
CA GLN A 12 3.52 2.99 20.11
C GLN A 12 3.14 1.65 20.76
N LEU A 13 3.49 0.54 20.11
CA LEU A 13 3.23 -0.80 20.64
C LEU A 13 3.97 -1.03 21.97
N SER A 14 5.19 -0.48 22.10
CA SER A 14 5.97 -0.56 23.34
C SER A 14 5.31 0.17 24.50
N GLU A 15 4.68 1.32 24.24
CA GLU A 15 3.97 2.10 25.25
C GLU A 15 2.65 1.42 25.66
N ILE A 16 1.91 0.88 24.69
CA ILE A 16 0.59 0.25 24.91
C ILE A 16 0.71 -1.10 25.60
N GLU A 17 1.63 -1.97 25.14
CA GLU A 17 1.81 -3.31 25.71
C GLU A 17 2.84 -3.36 26.84
N GLY A 18 3.58 -2.27 27.07
CA GLY A 18 4.66 -2.25 28.06
C GLY A 18 5.81 -3.19 27.68
N LEU A 19 6.26 -3.16 26.42
CA LEU A 19 7.37 -4.00 25.96
C LEU A 19 8.65 -3.73 26.74
N SER A 20 9.42 -4.78 27.00
CA SER A 20 10.74 -4.59 27.58
C SER A 20 11.66 -3.84 26.60
N ASN A 21 12.55 -2.99 27.13
CA ASN A 21 13.56 -2.29 26.32
C ASN A 21 14.39 -3.24 25.45
N ARG A 22 14.61 -4.47 25.94
CA ARG A 22 15.29 -5.52 25.19
C ARG A 22 14.46 -5.94 23.96
N THR A 23 13.18 -6.25 24.15
CA THR A 23 12.28 -6.65 23.06
C THR A 23 12.14 -5.53 22.03
N PHE A 24 11.94 -4.28 22.48
CA PHE A 24 11.90 -3.11 21.61
C PHE A 24 13.16 -2.98 20.74
N ASN A 25 14.35 -3.08 21.34
CA ASN A 25 15.61 -2.99 20.60
C ASN A 25 15.82 -4.15 19.62
N ILE A 26 15.38 -5.36 19.97
CA ILE A 26 15.44 -6.53 19.08
C ILE A 26 14.53 -6.34 17.87
N CYS A 27 13.31 -5.85 18.07
CA CYS A 27 12.39 -5.55 16.99
C CYS A 27 12.98 -4.52 16.02
N LYS A 28 13.52 -3.41 16.54
CA LYS A 28 14.20 -2.40 15.72
C LYS A 28 15.40 -2.95 14.95
N TYR A 29 16.24 -3.74 15.62
CA TYR A 29 17.46 -4.28 15.00
C TYR A 29 17.14 -5.26 13.85
N ASN A 30 16.02 -5.96 13.93
CA ASN A 30 15.59 -6.96 12.95
C ASN A 30 14.51 -6.44 11.98
N ASN A 31 14.33 -5.11 11.89
CA ASN A 31 13.36 -4.45 11.00
C ASN A 31 11.89 -4.83 11.24
N LEU A 32 11.53 -5.21 12.46
CA LEU A 32 10.14 -5.39 12.91
C LEU A 32 9.62 -4.07 13.49
N ASN A 33 9.35 -3.12 12.60
CA ASN A 33 9.02 -1.73 12.94
C ASN A 33 7.53 -1.49 13.19
N ASN A 34 6.66 -2.42 12.80
CA ASN A 34 5.21 -2.31 12.98
C ASN A 34 4.56 -3.64 13.36
N LEU A 35 3.33 -3.57 13.85
CA LEU A 35 2.56 -4.74 14.29
C LEU A 35 2.34 -5.75 13.15
N PHE A 36 2.11 -5.27 11.92
CA PHE A 36 1.98 -6.12 10.74
C PHE A 36 3.18 -7.04 10.56
N GLN A 37 4.41 -6.51 10.57
CA GLN A 37 5.64 -7.29 10.38
C GLN A 37 5.83 -8.34 11.49
N ILE A 38 5.47 -8.00 12.73
CA ILE A 38 5.54 -8.93 13.86
C ILE A 38 4.54 -10.09 13.66
N LEU A 39 3.31 -9.78 13.24
CA LEU A 39 2.27 -10.77 13.00
C LEU A 39 2.58 -11.64 11.77
N ASP A 40 3.10 -11.04 10.70
CA ASP A 40 3.50 -11.75 9.48
C ASP A 40 4.64 -12.75 9.75
N TYR A 41 5.65 -12.32 10.52
CA TYR A 41 6.72 -13.19 10.98
C TYR A 41 6.20 -14.34 11.86
N TYR A 42 5.29 -14.02 12.79
CA TYR A 42 4.68 -15.04 13.65
C TYR A 42 3.81 -16.04 12.87
N ASN A 43 3.10 -15.60 11.83
CA ASN A 43 2.29 -16.52 11.03
C ASN A 43 3.13 -17.46 10.16
N SER A 44 4.33 -17.03 9.74
CA SER A 44 5.25 -17.85 8.96
C SER A 44 6.04 -18.84 9.82
N HIS A 45 6.48 -18.45 11.02
CA HIS A 45 7.39 -19.26 11.86
C HIS A 45 6.74 -19.81 13.14
N GLY A 46 5.68 -19.18 13.65
CA GLY A 46 5.04 -19.54 14.92
C GLY A 46 5.83 -19.14 16.18
N HIS A 47 7.06 -18.67 16.04
CA HIS A 47 7.95 -18.25 17.12
C HIS A 47 9.00 -17.25 16.63
N PHE A 48 9.70 -16.59 17.54
CA PHE A 48 10.74 -15.58 17.27
C PHE A 48 12.16 -16.05 17.62
N HIS A 49 12.37 -17.34 17.91
CA HIS A 49 13.68 -17.86 18.29
C HIS A 49 14.75 -17.77 17.20
N ASP A 50 14.34 -17.74 15.93
CA ASP A 50 15.27 -17.63 14.80
C ASP A 50 15.80 -16.20 14.60
N ILE A 51 15.21 -15.22 15.30
CA ILE A 51 15.67 -13.85 15.27
C ILE A 51 16.96 -13.70 16.07
N ARG A 52 17.96 -13.05 15.45
CA ARG A 52 19.25 -12.81 16.10
C ARG A 52 19.05 -12.03 17.39
N ASN A 53 19.65 -12.55 18.47
CA ASN A 53 19.60 -12.02 19.85
C ASN A 53 18.23 -12.14 20.56
N CYS A 54 17.28 -12.88 19.99
CA CYS A 54 16.00 -13.17 20.62
C CYS A 54 16.14 -14.26 21.68
N GLY A 55 16.10 -13.84 22.95
CA GLY A 55 16.08 -14.76 24.09
C GLY A 55 14.68 -15.31 24.36
N LEU A 56 14.58 -16.31 25.23
CA LEU A 56 13.31 -16.95 25.62
C LEU A 56 12.26 -15.94 26.11
N GLN A 57 12.67 -14.97 26.93
CA GLN A 57 11.77 -13.94 27.44
C GLN A 57 11.19 -13.07 26.32
N THR A 58 12.06 -12.55 25.44
CA THR A 58 11.65 -11.72 24.29
C THR A 58 10.72 -12.48 23.34
N ASN A 59 11.04 -13.75 23.06
CA ASN A 59 10.16 -14.60 22.28
C ASN A 59 8.77 -14.70 22.90
N ASN A 60 8.68 -14.96 24.21
CA ASN A 60 7.40 -15.12 24.88
C ASN A 60 6.57 -13.82 24.86
N GLU A 61 7.21 -12.66 25.09
CA GLU A 61 6.56 -11.34 24.98
C GLU A 61 5.97 -11.14 23.57
N LEU A 62 6.77 -11.39 22.53
CA LEU A 62 6.32 -11.23 21.15
C LEU A 62 5.22 -12.23 20.77
N VAL A 63 5.33 -13.49 21.17
CA VAL A 63 4.29 -14.51 20.94
C VAL A 63 2.97 -14.12 21.62
N GLN A 64 3.02 -13.55 22.82
CA GLN A 64 1.82 -13.08 23.51
C GLN A 64 1.13 -11.95 22.75
N ILE A 65 1.90 -10.96 22.29
CA ILE A 65 1.40 -9.86 21.47
C ILE A 65 0.82 -10.40 20.16
N SER A 66 1.54 -11.32 19.49
CA SER A 66 1.07 -11.88 18.24
C SER A 66 -0.24 -12.64 18.40
N LYS A 67 -0.40 -13.40 19.49
CA LYS A 67 -1.66 -14.08 19.81
C LYS A 67 -2.78 -13.08 20.11
N LYS A 68 -2.48 -12.00 20.84
CA LYS A 68 -3.45 -10.94 21.20
C LYS A 68 -4.00 -10.24 19.95
N TYR A 69 -3.16 -9.98 18.96
CA TYR A 69 -3.51 -9.21 17.76
C TYR A 69 -3.71 -10.05 16.49
N ARG A 70 -3.72 -11.38 16.61
CA ARG A 70 -3.86 -12.30 15.46
C ARG A 70 -5.14 -12.06 14.64
N SER A 71 -6.22 -11.66 15.29
CA SER A 71 -7.51 -11.35 14.63
C SER A 71 -7.40 -10.18 13.66
N LEU A 72 -6.54 -9.19 13.93
CA LEU A 72 -6.31 -8.06 13.04
C LEU A 72 -5.61 -8.50 11.74
N HIS A 73 -4.70 -9.48 11.82
CA HIS A 73 -3.95 -9.96 10.66
C HIS A 73 -4.79 -10.82 9.71
N HIS A 74 -5.69 -11.65 10.25
CA HIS A 74 -6.56 -12.50 9.41
C HIS A 74 -7.56 -11.70 8.57
N SER A 75 -7.86 -10.46 8.94
CA SER A 75 -8.70 -9.58 8.13
C SER A 75 -8.06 -9.17 6.79
N ASN A 76 -6.75 -9.40 6.58
CA ASN A 76 -6.01 -8.91 5.42
C ASN A 76 -5.44 -9.99 4.48
N ASN A 77 -5.41 -11.27 4.89
CA ASN A 77 -4.91 -12.35 4.04
C ASN A 77 -6.06 -13.09 3.35
N VAL A 78 -6.40 -12.66 2.14
CA VAL A 78 -7.10 -13.50 1.15
C VAL A 78 -6.14 -14.63 0.80
N VAL A 79 -6.44 -15.82 1.31
CA VAL A 79 -5.59 -17.00 1.14
C VAL A 79 -5.78 -17.57 -0.26
N HIS A 80 -4.75 -17.51 -1.11
CA HIS A 80 -4.59 -18.52 -2.15
C HIS A 80 -4.10 -19.79 -1.45
N ILE A 81 -5.02 -20.71 -1.18
CA ILE A 81 -4.71 -22.04 -0.65
C ILE A 81 -4.49 -22.96 -1.87
N GLU A 82 -3.24 -23.31 -2.13
CA GLU A 82 -2.95 -24.68 -2.58
C GLU A 82 -2.25 -25.37 -1.42
N LEU A 83 -2.91 -26.36 -0.83
CA LEU A 83 -2.30 -27.35 0.05
C LEU A 83 -2.90 -28.71 -0.30
N PRO A 84 -2.09 -29.70 -0.74
CA PRO A 84 -2.54 -31.07 -0.88
C PRO A 84 -2.72 -31.73 0.49
N ASP A 85 -3.86 -32.40 0.59
CA ASP A 85 -4.16 -33.63 1.31
C ASP A 85 -4.26 -33.61 2.84
N LEU A 86 -5.49 -33.41 3.31
CA LEU A 86 -6.29 -34.43 4.04
C LEU A 86 -7.67 -33.85 4.45
N GLU A 87 -8.75 -34.32 3.82
CA GLU A 87 -10.13 -34.20 4.34
C GLU A 87 -10.47 -35.40 5.26
N PRO A 88 -11.46 -35.30 6.19
CA PRO A 88 -12.86 -35.55 5.82
C PRO A 88 -13.94 -34.63 6.48
N ASP A 89 -14.95 -34.29 5.66
CA ASP A 89 -16.40 -34.28 5.92
C ASP A 89 -17.11 -33.17 6.77
N SER A 90 -17.52 -32.09 6.07
CA SER A 90 -18.82 -31.33 6.06
C SER A 90 -19.54 -30.91 7.38
N PRO A 91 -20.27 -29.76 7.47
CA PRO A 91 -21.00 -29.06 6.41
C PRO A 91 -20.57 -27.60 6.18
N LEU A 92 -20.50 -27.23 4.89
CA LEU A 92 -20.22 -25.88 4.40
C LEU A 92 -21.33 -24.92 4.84
N VAL A 93 -21.09 -24.14 5.88
CA VAL A 93 -21.76 -22.85 6.05
C VAL A 93 -20.97 -21.87 5.21
N GLU A 94 -21.50 -21.51 4.05
CA GLU A 94 -21.02 -20.39 3.25
C GLU A 94 -21.12 -19.11 4.09
N LEU A 95 -20.06 -18.78 4.82
CA LEU A 95 -19.93 -17.50 5.49
C LEU A 95 -19.54 -16.43 4.46
N PRO A 96 -20.08 -15.21 4.58
CA PRO A 96 -19.97 -14.17 3.54
C PRO A 96 -18.54 -13.91 3.11
N ILE A 97 -18.28 -14.10 1.81
CA ILE A 97 -17.03 -13.82 1.12
C ILE A 97 -16.62 -12.36 1.39
N PRO A 98 -15.39 -12.06 1.84
CA PRO A 98 -15.00 -10.68 2.12
C PRO A 98 -15.07 -9.85 0.83
N GLU A 99 -15.85 -8.78 0.89
CA GLU A 99 -16.27 -8.00 -0.26
C GLU A 99 -15.07 -7.44 -1.04
N LYS A 100 -14.91 -7.91 -2.28
CA LYS A 100 -14.27 -7.17 -3.36
C LYS A 100 -14.83 -5.75 -3.33
N TYR A 101 -13.96 -4.74 -3.15
CA TYR A 101 -14.33 -3.32 -3.00
C TYR A 101 -15.61 -2.98 -3.75
N THR A 102 -16.60 -2.45 -3.03
CA THR A 102 -17.91 -2.16 -3.59
C THR A 102 -17.75 -1.26 -4.82
N HIS A 103 -18.67 -1.38 -5.78
CA HIS A 103 -18.62 -0.60 -7.02
C HIS A 103 -18.45 0.91 -6.73
N LEU A 104 -19.05 1.40 -5.65
CA LEU A 104 -18.93 2.78 -5.18
C LEU A 104 -17.52 3.15 -4.74
N GLN A 105 -16.84 2.29 -3.97
CA GLN A 105 -15.46 2.54 -3.56
C GLN A 105 -14.54 2.65 -4.78
N LYS A 106 -14.67 1.75 -5.75
CA LYS A 106 -13.91 1.80 -7.02
C LYS A 106 -14.20 3.07 -7.82
N MET A 107 -15.46 3.51 -7.86
CA MET A 107 -15.85 4.76 -8.51
C MET A 107 -15.23 5.99 -7.83
N ILE A 108 -15.21 6.03 -6.49
CA ILE A 108 -14.58 7.12 -5.73
C ILE A 108 -13.08 7.21 -6.05
N PHE A 109 -12.37 6.08 -6.04
CA PHE A 109 -10.94 6.04 -6.39
C PHE A 109 -10.68 6.45 -7.83
N SER A 110 -11.47 5.94 -8.78
CA SER A 110 -11.33 6.29 -10.20
C SER A 110 -11.55 7.78 -10.44
N ASN A 111 -12.58 8.36 -9.81
CA ASN A 111 -12.88 9.79 -9.93
C ASN A 111 -11.74 10.65 -9.35
N PHE A 112 -11.20 10.28 -8.19
CA PHE A 112 -10.09 11.01 -7.57
C PHE A 112 -8.82 11.00 -8.44
N ILE A 113 -8.51 9.86 -9.07
CA ILE A 113 -7.39 9.73 -10.01
C ILE A 113 -7.65 10.60 -11.26
N ASN A 114 -8.86 10.54 -11.84
CA ASN A 114 -9.23 11.32 -13.02
C ASN A 114 -9.17 12.84 -12.77
N ILE A 115 -9.64 13.31 -11.61
CA ILE A 115 -9.56 14.73 -11.23
C ILE A 115 -8.11 15.18 -11.14
N LYS A 116 -7.25 14.39 -10.50
CA LYS A 116 -5.82 14.72 -10.39
C LYS A 116 -5.13 14.77 -11.75
N ILE A 117 -5.37 13.79 -12.61
CA ILE A 117 -4.82 13.76 -13.98
C ILE A 117 -5.33 14.97 -14.78
N SER A 118 -6.62 15.29 -14.69
CA SER A 118 -7.21 16.42 -15.41
C SER A 118 -6.64 17.77 -14.97
N LEU A 119 -6.36 17.95 -13.67
CA LEU A 119 -5.72 19.17 -13.16
C LEU A 119 -4.29 19.30 -13.69
N VAL A 120 -3.50 18.21 -13.64
CA VAL A 120 -2.13 18.19 -14.16
C VAL A 120 -2.11 18.47 -15.68
N LEU A 121 -3.04 17.89 -16.43
CA LEU A 121 -3.16 18.15 -17.86
C LEU A 121 -3.56 19.60 -18.16
N TYR A 122 -4.45 20.19 -17.37
CA TYR A 122 -4.82 21.60 -17.52
C TYR A 122 -3.62 22.51 -17.31
N GLU A 123 -2.81 22.27 -16.27
CA GLU A 123 -1.60 23.07 -16.02
C GLU A 123 -0.59 22.96 -17.17
N ILE A 124 -0.31 21.75 -17.66
CA ILE A 124 0.60 21.54 -18.80
C ILE A 124 0.05 22.21 -20.06
N LEU A 125 -1.25 22.05 -20.36
CA LEU A 125 -1.88 22.66 -21.53
C LEU A 125 -1.85 24.19 -21.45
N TRP A 126 -2.06 24.75 -20.26
CA TRP A 126 -2.01 26.20 -20.02
C TRP A 126 -0.60 26.74 -20.25
N VAL A 127 0.43 26.04 -19.75
CA VAL A 127 1.84 26.39 -19.98
C VAL A 127 2.18 26.33 -21.48
N VAL A 128 1.80 25.26 -22.19
CA VAL A 128 2.06 25.12 -23.63
C VAL A 128 1.35 26.21 -24.43
N LYS A 129 0.06 26.49 -24.13
CA LYS A 129 -0.68 27.58 -24.79
C LYS A 129 -0.08 28.96 -24.50
N PHE A 130 0.37 29.19 -23.27
CA PHE A 130 1.00 30.44 -22.85
C PHE A 130 2.35 30.67 -23.55
N GLU A 131 3.20 29.66 -23.64
CA GLU A 131 4.48 29.72 -24.37
C GLU A 131 4.28 29.99 -25.88
N PHE A 132 3.23 29.40 -26.48
CA PHE A 132 2.88 29.65 -27.88
C PHE A 132 2.32 31.07 -28.10
N ALA A 133 1.46 31.55 -27.19
CA ALA A 133 0.84 32.87 -27.26
C ALA A 133 1.83 34.02 -26.98
N THR A 134 2.83 33.79 -26.13
CA THR A 134 3.89 34.78 -25.83
C THR A 134 5.03 34.78 -26.84
N GLY A 135 4.95 33.98 -27.91
CA GLY A 135 5.91 33.98 -29.01
C GLY A 135 7.32 33.54 -28.60
N LYS A 136 7.47 32.88 -27.46
CA LYS A 136 8.77 32.36 -26.96
C LYS A 136 9.20 31.06 -27.63
N VAL A 137 8.63 30.71 -28.78
CA VAL A 137 9.25 29.73 -29.69
C VAL A 137 10.43 30.41 -30.40
N ASN A 138 11.51 30.58 -29.64
CA ASN A 138 12.81 30.93 -30.19
C ASN A 138 13.32 29.75 -31.02
N HIS A 139 13.09 29.82 -32.32
CA HIS A 139 14.12 29.59 -33.33
C HIS A 139 14.95 28.30 -33.19
N VAL A 140 14.33 27.12 -33.20
CA VAL A 140 15.05 25.87 -33.51
C VAL A 140 14.27 25.08 -34.57
N ASN A 141 14.91 24.92 -35.72
CA ASN A 141 14.54 24.15 -36.91
C ASN A 141 13.70 24.86 -37.97
N LYS A 142 14.29 25.89 -38.58
CA LYS A 142 14.06 26.19 -40.00
C LYS A 142 14.60 25.03 -40.84
N ILE A 143 13.78 24.00 -41.06
CA ILE A 143 14.02 23.04 -42.14
C ILE A 143 13.63 23.77 -43.43
N PRO A 144 14.55 23.95 -44.40
CA PRO A 144 14.23 24.68 -45.62
C PRO A 144 13.20 23.86 -46.43
N GLY A 145 11.99 24.40 -46.58
CA GLY A 145 10.98 23.85 -47.49
C GLY A 145 9.61 23.54 -46.90
N VAL A 146 9.36 23.69 -45.60
CA VAL A 146 8.04 23.40 -45.02
C VAL A 146 7.48 24.61 -44.26
N SER A 147 6.52 25.29 -44.86
CA SER A 147 5.68 26.28 -44.19
C SER A 147 4.57 25.56 -43.43
N ILE A 148 4.73 25.39 -42.12
CA ILE A 148 3.64 24.89 -41.26
C ILE A 148 2.86 26.12 -40.79
N THR A 149 1.72 26.39 -41.42
CA THR A 149 0.77 27.39 -40.93
C THR A 149 -0.05 26.81 -39.77
N PRO A 150 -0.49 27.63 -38.79
CA PRO A 150 -1.10 27.14 -37.54
C PRO A 150 -2.40 26.35 -37.72
N CYS A 151 -3.02 26.42 -38.90
CA CYS A 151 -4.28 25.74 -39.20
C CYS A 151 -4.16 24.23 -39.43
N SER A 152 -2.98 23.68 -39.70
CA SER A 152 -2.85 22.25 -40.04
C SER A 152 -2.80 21.31 -38.82
N PHE A 153 -2.63 21.85 -37.60
CA PHE A 153 -2.60 21.04 -36.38
C PHE A 153 -3.98 20.89 -35.71
N PHE A 154 -4.90 21.83 -35.97
CA PHE A 154 -6.22 21.85 -35.33
C PHE A 154 -7.21 20.82 -35.88
N SER A 155 -6.96 20.23 -37.05
CA SER A 155 -7.85 19.23 -37.67
C SER A 155 -7.60 17.79 -37.22
N GLN A 156 -6.57 17.52 -36.40
CA GLN A 156 -6.24 16.17 -35.92
C GLN A 156 -6.61 15.93 -34.44
N LEU A 157 -7.13 16.94 -33.75
CA LEU A 157 -7.58 16.84 -32.35
C LEU A 157 -9.05 17.27 -32.24
N ASN A 158 -9.93 16.55 -32.94
CA ASN A 158 -11.34 16.47 -32.54
C ASN A 158 -11.54 15.11 -31.86
N PHE A 159 -12.05 15.16 -30.62
CA PHE A 159 -12.62 14.02 -29.90
C PHE A 159 -13.84 13.47 -30.63
#